data_AF-A0A0C9YGV8-F1
#
_entry.id   AF-A0A0C9YGV8-F1
#
_cell.length_a   1.000
_cell.length_b   1.000
_cell.length_c   1.000
_cell.angle_alpha   90.00
_cell.angle_beta   90.00
_cell.angle_gamma   90.00
#
_symmetry.space_group_name_H-M   'P 1'
#
loop_
_entity.id
_entity.type
_entity.pdbx_description
1 polymer ?
#
loop_
_entity_poly.entity_id
_entity_poly.type
_entity_poly.pdbx_seq_one_letter_code
_entity_poly.pdbx_strand_id
1 'polypeptide(L)'
;MEPCDIPVRSWVRILFGTFKNNITYVLSVKDSSVETLVVRQSLPYYSDTHSPMDGRSLFDVELAREHGFEVTLSTNDQGHPVAVGDRSEYHFGCSRISFPKKWVKVAGVPSPDEVTWFAVASVDPSLVDRTLTRFSTRWWQEGDTGRICSGEFASQLARIVAMDLQCESVTVHVLTDSSSDDLGSLEISVHDFKLEFPIGASIKVIAGLDCGFQGMVISRRDDMFLLQGSDQQVEVPGIFLASYISPTTYASRADDQVRYDPLANENRLQPGDLVRVISGPHKDLCGTLHYYSGRELLVTPSVIQPKSTADLGDKGKSKAEEPDVTRGDSDVHEDSDLIQISVCMDDAIVIPPNTLQFSKERGYDVTVGDRVRVAHGPAVGVEGPVRTVDTIARRLTVLSEDGPWVSVRTHCFHTTLMTF
;
A
#
# COMPACT_ATOMS: atom_id res chain seq x y z
N MET A 1 3.91 -24.39 11.33
CA MET A 1 3.50 -22.97 11.44
C MET A 1 3.09 -22.77 12.88
N GLU A 2 4.02 -22.33 13.72
CA GLU A 2 3.63 -21.76 15.01
C GLU A 2 2.80 -20.50 14.74
N PRO A 3 1.76 -20.23 15.54
CA PRO A 3 1.02 -18.99 15.40
C PRO A 3 1.94 -17.83 15.77
N CYS A 4 2.23 -16.93 14.83
CA CYS A 4 2.76 -15.61 15.19
C CYS A 4 1.86 -15.02 16.27
N ASP A 5 2.43 -14.67 17.42
CA ASP A 5 1.68 -14.05 18.50
C ASP A 5 1.10 -12.72 18.01
N ILE A 6 -0.22 -12.59 18.10
CA ILE A 6 -0.93 -11.39 17.69
C ILE A 6 -0.85 -10.40 18.86
N PRO A 7 -0.23 -9.22 18.69
CA PRO A 7 -0.10 -8.28 19.79
C PRO A 7 -1.46 -7.64 20.12
N VAL A 8 -1.73 -7.41 21.39
CA VAL A 8 -2.86 -6.57 21.81
C VAL A 8 -2.53 -5.11 21.49
N ARG A 9 -3.53 -4.28 21.18
CA ARG A 9 -3.35 -2.89 20.73
C ARG A 9 -2.50 -2.81 19.46
N SER A 10 -2.83 -3.63 18.47
CA SER A 10 -2.17 -3.66 17.16
C SER A 10 -3.18 -3.70 16.03
N TRP A 11 -2.70 -3.53 14.80
CA TRP A 11 -3.50 -3.67 13.59
C TRP A 11 -3.42 -5.08 13.05
N VAL A 12 -4.58 -5.66 12.72
CA VAL A 12 -4.66 -6.93 12.00
C VAL A 12 -5.54 -6.78 10.77
N ARG A 13 -5.17 -7.51 9.72
CA ARG A 13 -5.95 -7.66 8.49
C ARG A 13 -6.74 -8.96 8.54
N ILE A 14 -8.03 -8.86 8.26
CA ILE A 14 -8.90 -10.04 8.18
C ILE A 14 -8.69 -10.75 6.85
N LEU A 15 -8.54 -12.08 6.88
CA LEU A 15 -8.21 -12.90 5.71
C LEU A 15 -9.45 -13.51 5.03
N PHE A 16 -10.57 -13.64 5.76
CA PHE A 16 -11.76 -14.36 5.31
C PHE A 16 -13.07 -13.69 5.74
N GLY A 17 -14.17 -14.04 5.06
CA GLY A 17 -15.52 -13.59 5.40
C GLY A 17 -15.84 -12.19 4.87
N THR A 18 -16.93 -11.61 5.40
CA THR A 18 -17.47 -10.30 4.97
C THR A 18 -16.54 -9.12 5.23
N PHE A 19 -15.59 -9.27 6.16
CA PHE A 19 -14.61 -8.24 6.51
C PHE A 19 -13.24 -8.49 5.87
N LYS A 20 -13.13 -9.42 4.90
CA LYS A 20 -11.87 -9.74 4.24
C LYS A 20 -11.17 -8.47 3.74
N ASN A 21 -9.87 -8.40 3.98
CA ASN A 21 -8.97 -7.29 3.70
C ASN A 21 -9.15 -6.02 4.57
N ASN A 22 -10.15 -5.97 5.46
CA ASN A 22 -10.28 -4.83 6.37
C ASN A 22 -9.16 -4.81 7.40
N ILE A 23 -8.62 -3.61 7.65
CA ILE A 23 -7.80 -3.32 8.83
C ILE A 23 -8.72 -3.18 10.04
N THR A 24 -8.32 -3.81 11.14
CA THR A 24 -9.08 -3.86 12.40
C THR A 24 -8.13 -3.72 13.58
N TYR A 25 -8.62 -3.15 14.67
CA TYR A 25 -7.85 -2.92 15.89
C TYR A 25 -8.03 -4.08 16.87
N VAL A 26 -6.94 -4.62 17.43
CA VAL A 26 -6.98 -5.74 18.37
C VAL A 26 -7.25 -5.26 19.80
N LEU A 27 -8.39 -5.64 20.37
CA LEU A 27 -8.76 -5.37 21.76
C LEU A 27 -8.20 -6.40 22.73
N SER A 28 -8.33 -7.69 22.41
CA SER A 28 -7.89 -8.77 23.26
C SER A 28 -7.61 -10.03 22.45
N VAL A 29 -6.73 -10.89 22.95
CA VAL A 29 -6.40 -12.17 22.32
C VAL A 29 -6.71 -13.28 23.33
N LYS A 30 -7.50 -14.26 22.89
CA LYS A 30 -7.85 -15.48 23.62
C LYS A 30 -7.16 -16.68 22.97
N ASP A 31 -7.29 -17.87 23.55
CA ASP A 31 -6.57 -19.07 23.08
C ASP A 31 -6.75 -19.33 21.57
N SER A 32 -8.00 -19.28 21.08
CA SER A 32 -8.35 -19.60 19.69
C SER A 32 -8.93 -18.42 18.87
N SER A 33 -9.18 -17.28 19.50
CA SER A 33 -9.85 -16.14 18.89
C SER A 33 -9.19 -14.81 19.23
N VAL A 34 -9.38 -13.83 18.36
CA VAL A 34 -8.90 -12.46 18.50
C VAL A 34 -10.12 -11.55 18.47
N GLU A 35 -10.26 -10.75 19.50
CA GLU A 35 -11.32 -9.77 19.62
C GLU A 35 -10.86 -8.44 19.05
N THR A 36 -11.66 -7.87 18.16
CA THR A 36 -11.28 -6.71 17.36
C THR A 36 -12.38 -5.65 17.32
N LEU A 37 -11.98 -4.40 17.04
CA LEU A 37 -12.88 -3.35 16.59
C LEU A 37 -12.83 -3.22 15.07
N VAL A 38 -14.01 -3.23 14.46
CA VAL A 38 -14.20 -3.20 13.01
C VAL A 38 -15.18 -2.09 12.64
N VAL A 39 -14.81 -1.29 11.65
CA VAL A 39 -15.72 -0.32 11.03
C VAL A 39 -16.55 -1.04 9.97
N ARG A 40 -17.88 -1.00 10.10
CA ARG A 40 -18.78 -1.74 9.21
C ARG A 40 -19.02 -0.97 7.91
N GLN A 41 -19.17 -1.73 6.82
CA GLN A 41 -19.64 -1.24 5.51
C GLN A 41 -21.18 -1.18 5.39
N SER A 42 -21.89 -1.74 6.36
CA SER A 42 -23.34 -1.64 6.45
C SER A 42 -23.74 -1.58 7.92
N LEU A 43 -24.44 -0.51 8.26
CA LEU A 43 -25.04 -0.34 9.59
C LEU A 43 -26.51 -0.76 9.51
N PRO A 44 -27.06 -1.31 10.60
CA PRO A 44 -28.35 -1.97 10.54
C PRO A 44 -29.52 -1.01 10.24
N TYR A 45 -29.32 0.30 10.44
CA TYR A 45 -30.34 1.34 10.25
C TYR A 45 -30.23 2.13 8.93
N TYR A 46 -29.22 1.88 8.10
CA TYR A 46 -29.21 2.42 6.74
C TYR A 46 -29.91 1.43 5.80
N SER A 47 -30.96 1.88 5.12
CA SER A 47 -31.41 1.24 3.88
C SER A 47 -30.37 1.49 2.78
N ASP A 48 -30.20 0.56 1.85
CA ASP A 48 -29.16 0.53 0.80
C ASP A 48 -29.01 1.83 -0.06
N THR A 49 -29.92 2.80 0.09
CA THR A 49 -29.99 4.04 -0.69
C THR A 49 -29.23 5.24 -0.10
N HIS A 50 -28.69 5.17 1.13
CA HIS A 50 -28.04 6.32 1.80
C HIS A 50 -26.62 6.04 2.33
N SER A 51 -25.94 5.01 1.81
CA SER A 51 -24.58 4.71 2.26
C SER A 51 -23.60 5.81 1.83
N PRO A 52 -22.73 6.32 2.74
CA PRO A 52 -21.67 7.25 2.36
C PRO A 52 -20.72 6.62 1.31
N MET A 53 -20.02 7.46 0.55
CA MET A 53 -19.30 7.10 -0.69
C MET A 53 -18.37 5.88 -0.62
N ASP A 54 -17.87 5.49 0.56
CA ASP A 54 -16.99 4.32 0.77
C ASP A 54 -17.68 3.11 1.44
N GLY A 55 -18.98 3.21 1.67
CA GLY A 55 -19.80 2.23 2.40
C GLY A 55 -19.51 2.13 3.90
N ARG A 56 -18.33 2.54 4.37
CA ARG A 56 -17.95 2.46 5.78
C ARG A 56 -18.53 3.61 6.60
N SER A 57 -19.03 3.30 7.79
CA SER A 57 -19.50 4.31 8.74
C SER A 57 -19.42 3.81 10.19
N LEU A 58 -19.33 4.76 11.13
CA LEU A 58 -19.40 4.50 12.55
C LEU A 58 -20.85 4.39 13.01
N PHE A 59 -21.10 3.50 13.97
CA PHE A 59 -22.41 3.39 14.60
C PHE A 59 -22.71 4.64 15.42
N ASP A 60 -23.83 5.26 15.10
CA ASP A 60 -24.38 6.46 15.73
C ASP A 60 -25.64 6.06 16.50
N VAL A 61 -25.60 6.25 17.81
CA VAL A 61 -26.67 5.89 18.75
C VAL A 61 -27.91 6.73 18.54
N GLU A 62 -27.74 8.03 18.28
CA GLU A 62 -28.85 8.97 18.12
C GLU A 62 -29.56 8.66 16.82
N LEU A 63 -28.81 8.53 15.72
CA LEU A 63 -29.35 8.18 14.41
C LEU A 63 -30.02 6.80 14.42
N ALA A 64 -29.44 5.81 15.11
CA ALA A 64 -30.06 4.49 15.27
C ALA A 64 -31.43 4.59 15.95
N ARG A 65 -31.53 5.36 17.04
CA ARG A 65 -32.79 5.57 17.76
C ARG A 65 -33.83 6.29 16.93
N GLU A 66 -33.43 7.28 16.13
CA GLU A 66 -34.32 7.96 15.18
C GLU A 66 -34.92 7.01 14.15
N HIS A 67 -34.15 6.01 13.72
CA HIS A 67 -34.60 4.94 12.80
C HIS A 67 -35.35 3.80 13.52
N GLY A 68 -35.69 3.98 14.80
CA GLY A 68 -36.46 3.00 15.58
C GLY A 68 -35.66 1.80 16.08
N PHE A 69 -34.32 1.86 16.05
CA PHE A 69 -33.49 0.81 16.63
C PHE A 69 -33.46 0.88 18.15
N GLU A 70 -33.69 -0.28 18.77
CA GLU A 70 -33.51 -0.44 20.21
C GLU A 70 -32.01 -0.48 20.53
N VAL A 71 -31.54 0.56 21.24
CA VAL A 71 -30.13 0.71 21.64
C VAL A 71 -30.02 0.93 23.14
N THR A 72 -29.38 -0.02 23.80
CA THR A 72 -29.02 0.10 25.22
C THR A 72 -27.62 0.68 25.35
N LEU A 73 -27.44 1.63 26.25
CA LEU A 73 -26.13 2.19 26.57
C LEU A 73 -25.60 1.58 27.87
N SER A 74 -24.33 1.24 27.85
CA SER A 74 -23.57 0.73 28.99
C SER A 74 -22.18 1.36 28.99
N THR A 75 -21.36 1.02 29.97
CA THR A 75 -19.95 1.43 30.05
C THR A 75 -19.08 0.18 30.12
N ASN A 76 -17.95 0.18 29.41
CA ASN A 76 -16.95 -0.87 29.56
C ASN A 76 -16.15 -0.71 30.87
N ASP A 77 -15.25 -1.66 31.13
CA ASP A 77 -14.40 -1.67 32.34
C ASP A 77 -13.49 -0.44 32.47
N GLN A 78 -13.29 0.31 31.37
CA GLN A 78 -12.50 1.53 31.31
C GLN A 78 -13.37 2.80 31.42
N GLY A 79 -14.68 2.65 31.61
CA GLY A 79 -15.63 3.76 31.71
C GLY A 79 -16.02 4.38 30.37
N HIS A 80 -15.62 3.80 29.24
CA HIS A 80 -16.01 4.28 27.92
C HIS A 80 -17.44 3.82 27.55
N PRO A 81 -18.22 4.67 26.87
CA PRO A 81 -19.58 4.31 26.47
C PRO A 81 -19.56 3.16 25.45
N VAL A 82 -20.44 2.19 25.68
CA VAL A 82 -20.69 1.04 24.81
C VAL A 82 -22.16 1.00 24.46
N ALA A 83 -22.45 0.99 23.16
CA ALA A 83 -23.79 0.81 22.66
C ALA A 83 -24.03 -0.67 22.33
N VAL A 84 -25.19 -1.19 22.72
CA VAL A 84 -25.62 -2.55 22.40
C VAL A 84 -26.94 -2.46 21.64
N GLY A 85 -26.96 -3.00 20.43
CA GLY A 85 -28.11 -2.99 19.54
C GLY A 85 -27.99 -4.08 18.48
N ASP A 86 -29.10 -4.69 18.11
CA ASP A 86 -29.15 -5.79 17.12
C ASP A 86 -28.09 -6.89 17.36
N ARG A 87 -28.05 -7.39 18.61
CA ARG A 87 -27.09 -8.43 19.08
C ARG A 87 -25.60 -8.09 18.86
N SER A 88 -25.31 -6.84 18.54
CA SER A 88 -23.97 -6.33 18.28
C SER A 88 -23.59 -5.34 19.36
N GLU A 89 -22.31 -5.31 19.70
CA GLU A 89 -21.72 -4.40 20.67
C GLU A 89 -20.84 -3.41 19.91
N TYR A 90 -20.98 -2.11 20.22
CA TYR A 90 -20.29 -1.03 19.55
C TYR A 90 -19.50 -0.20 20.55
N HIS A 91 -18.18 -0.09 20.34
CA HIS A 91 -17.26 0.72 21.14
C HIS A 91 -16.75 1.83 20.25
N PHE A 92 -16.89 3.08 20.69
CA PHE A 92 -16.49 4.24 19.89
C PHE A 92 -17.17 4.27 18.50
N GLY A 93 -18.37 3.69 18.37
CA GLY A 93 -19.06 3.49 17.09
C GLY A 93 -18.55 2.31 16.24
N CYS A 94 -17.41 1.70 16.58
CA CYS A 94 -16.89 0.51 15.90
C CYS A 94 -17.53 -0.77 16.45
N SER A 95 -17.82 -1.75 15.59
CA SER A 95 -18.33 -3.05 16.04
C SER A 95 -17.25 -3.90 16.68
N ARG A 96 -17.56 -4.46 17.86
CA ARG A 96 -16.76 -5.48 18.52
C ARG A 96 -17.05 -6.84 17.90
N ILE A 97 -16.03 -7.47 17.30
CA ILE A 97 -16.17 -8.77 16.60
C ILE A 97 -15.02 -9.68 17.00
N SER A 98 -15.34 -10.95 17.28
CA SER A 98 -14.37 -12.00 17.53
C SER A 98 -14.12 -12.82 16.27
N PHE A 99 -12.86 -12.93 15.87
CA PHE A 99 -12.43 -13.74 14.73
C PHE A 99 -11.57 -14.92 15.20
N PRO A 100 -11.61 -16.08 14.53
CA PRO A 100 -10.62 -17.14 14.75
C PRO A 100 -9.20 -16.61 14.49
N LYS A 101 -8.19 -17.00 15.29
CA LYS A 101 -6.79 -16.57 15.07
C LYS A 101 -6.30 -16.82 13.64
N LYS A 102 -6.67 -17.96 13.05
CA LYS A 102 -6.34 -18.32 11.67
C LYS A 102 -6.97 -17.41 10.60
N TRP A 103 -7.90 -16.52 10.98
CA TRP A 103 -8.56 -15.58 10.06
C TRP A 103 -7.98 -14.19 10.08
N VAL A 104 -6.95 -13.95 10.91
CA VAL A 104 -6.33 -12.64 11.00
C VAL A 104 -4.84 -12.77 10.78
N LYS A 105 -4.24 -11.73 10.20
CA LYS A 105 -2.79 -11.57 10.06
C LYS A 105 -2.42 -10.22 10.63
N VAL A 106 -1.33 -10.15 11.39
CA VAL A 106 -0.76 -8.85 11.81
C VAL A 106 -0.50 -8.02 10.56
N ALA A 107 -1.09 -6.83 10.54
CA ALA A 107 -0.87 -5.88 9.46
C ALA A 107 0.49 -5.20 9.68
N GLY A 108 1.17 -4.83 8.59
CA GLY A 108 2.35 -3.97 8.66
C GLY A 108 1.96 -2.56 9.10
N VAL A 109 2.33 -1.54 8.33
CA VAL A 109 1.81 -0.18 8.55
C VAL A 109 0.61 0.06 7.62
N PRO A 110 -0.62 0.12 8.15
CA PRO A 110 -1.81 0.52 7.38
C PRO A 110 -1.66 1.88 6.71
N SER A 111 -2.45 2.12 5.66
CA SER A 111 -2.56 3.46 5.08
C SER A 111 -3.40 4.39 5.97
N PRO A 112 -3.25 5.72 5.83
CA PRO A 112 -4.10 6.68 6.53
C PRO A 112 -5.59 6.45 6.28
N ASP A 113 -6.00 6.13 5.05
CA ASP A 113 -7.41 5.86 4.72
C ASP A 113 -7.93 4.61 5.45
N GLU A 114 -7.09 3.58 5.61
CA GLU A 114 -7.45 2.37 6.36
C GLU A 114 -7.66 2.66 7.86
N VAL A 115 -6.96 3.64 8.43
CA VAL A 115 -7.07 4.00 9.87
C VAL A 115 -7.91 5.25 10.15
N THR A 116 -8.35 5.98 9.13
CA THR A 116 -9.06 7.27 9.27
C THR A 116 -10.28 7.15 10.16
N TRP A 117 -11.09 6.11 9.99
CA TRP A 117 -12.27 5.89 10.81
C TRP A 117 -11.95 5.58 12.28
N PHE A 118 -10.80 4.96 12.56
CA PHE A 118 -10.33 4.74 13.93
C PHE A 118 -9.84 6.05 14.55
N ALA A 119 -9.21 6.92 13.76
CA ALA A 119 -8.85 8.27 14.18
C ALA A 119 -10.09 9.11 14.53
N VAL A 120 -11.11 9.11 13.66
CA VAL A 120 -12.41 9.78 13.89
C VAL A 120 -13.10 9.23 15.14
N ALA A 121 -13.09 7.90 15.32
CA ALA A 121 -13.64 7.25 16.50
C ALA A 121 -12.79 7.46 17.77
N SER A 122 -11.61 8.10 17.68
CA SER A 122 -10.66 8.23 18.79
C SER A 122 -10.25 6.87 19.41
N VAL A 123 -10.19 5.82 18.59
CA VAL A 123 -9.72 4.49 18.99
C VAL A 123 -8.20 4.50 19.06
N ASP A 124 -7.67 4.39 20.28
CA ASP A 124 -6.23 4.41 20.58
C ASP A 124 -5.46 5.49 19.80
N PRO A 125 -5.64 6.78 20.14
CA PRO A 125 -5.00 7.89 19.42
C PRO A 125 -3.48 7.75 19.32
N SER A 126 -2.85 7.13 20.33
CA SER A 126 -1.41 6.89 20.33
C SER A 126 -0.96 5.87 19.28
N LEU A 127 -1.73 4.81 19.06
CA LEU A 127 -1.43 3.83 18.00
C LEU A 127 -1.68 4.43 16.62
N VAL A 128 -2.76 5.19 16.46
CA VAL A 128 -3.07 5.89 15.20
C VAL A 128 -1.94 6.85 14.85
N ASP A 129 -1.51 7.70 15.78
CA ASP A 129 -0.42 8.66 15.55
C ASP A 129 0.89 7.96 15.15
N ARG A 130 1.31 6.92 15.89
CA ARG A 130 2.47 6.10 15.53
C ARG A 130 2.34 5.46 14.15
N THR A 131 1.13 5.06 13.77
CA THR A 131 0.87 4.44 12.46
C THR A 131 1.01 5.44 11.34
N LEU A 132 0.45 6.64 11.50
CA LEU A 132 0.56 7.71 10.52
C LEU A 132 2.01 8.21 10.39
N THR A 133 2.76 8.27 11.50
CA THR A 133 4.19 8.62 11.47
C THR A 133 5.02 7.54 10.79
N ARG A 134 4.83 6.25 11.14
CA ARG A 134 5.48 5.13 10.42
C ARG A 134 5.10 5.09 8.95
N PHE A 135 3.89 5.52 8.60
CA PHE A 135 3.50 5.62 7.20
C PHE A 135 4.32 6.74 6.55
N SER A 136 4.27 7.97 7.06
CA SER A 136 4.93 9.14 6.46
C SER A 136 6.45 8.98 6.34
N THR A 137 7.12 8.32 7.29
CA THR A 137 8.58 8.06 7.27
C THR A 137 9.06 7.31 6.03
N ARG A 138 8.19 6.56 5.34
CA ARG A 138 8.50 5.91 4.06
C ARG A 138 8.79 6.89 2.93
N TRP A 139 8.41 8.15 3.09
CA TRP A 139 8.61 9.23 2.12
C TRP A 139 9.65 10.26 2.58
N TRP A 140 10.20 10.11 3.78
CA TRP A 140 11.27 10.97 4.25
C TRP A 140 12.55 10.66 3.48
N GLN A 141 13.42 11.66 3.33
CA GLN A 141 14.66 11.54 2.57
C GLN A 141 15.81 12.20 3.32
N GLU A 142 17.03 11.73 3.05
CA GLU A 142 18.23 12.45 3.48
C GLU A 142 18.20 13.88 2.93
N GLY A 143 18.49 14.86 3.78
CA GLY A 143 18.41 16.27 3.45
C GLY A 143 17.07 16.93 3.78
N ASP A 144 16.01 16.16 4.06
CA ASP A 144 14.75 16.73 4.53
C ASP A 144 14.96 17.45 5.87
N THR A 145 14.24 18.57 6.04
CA THR A 145 14.31 19.37 7.26
C THR A 145 13.03 19.20 8.07
N GLY A 146 13.18 19.14 9.38
CA GLY A 146 12.07 19.01 10.31
C GLY A 146 12.41 19.58 11.66
N ARG A 147 11.50 19.38 12.61
CA ARG A 147 11.62 19.83 13.98
C ARG A 147 11.61 18.65 14.93
N ILE A 148 12.50 18.69 15.90
CA ILE A 148 12.53 17.72 16.99
C ILE A 148 11.37 18.05 17.95
N CYS A 149 10.54 17.06 18.27
CA CYS A 149 9.31 17.23 19.04
C CYS A 149 9.49 17.04 20.54
N SER A 150 10.53 16.33 20.97
CA SER A 150 10.75 15.99 22.39
C SER A 150 12.24 15.99 22.76
N GLY A 151 12.52 15.87 24.06
CA GLY A 151 13.90 15.85 24.58
C GLY A 151 14.55 17.23 24.71
N GLU A 152 15.87 17.23 24.89
CA GLU A 152 16.66 18.46 25.15
C GLU A 152 16.74 19.39 23.93
N PHE A 153 16.62 18.83 22.72
CA PHE A 153 16.59 19.57 21.46
C PHE A 153 15.17 19.86 20.97
N ALA A 154 14.15 19.72 21.83
CA ALA A 154 12.77 20.00 21.46
C ALA A 154 12.62 21.39 20.85
N SER A 155 11.80 21.47 19.80
CA SER A 155 11.59 22.64 18.95
C SER A 155 12.80 23.10 18.13
N GLN A 156 13.94 22.42 18.14
CA GLN A 156 15.05 22.77 17.25
C GLN A 156 14.81 22.23 15.85
N LEU A 157 15.26 22.98 14.84
CA LEU A 157 15.29 22.53 13.46
C LEU A 157 16.44 21.53 13.30
N ALA A 158 16.21 20.47 12.56
CA ALA A 158 17.25 19.50 12.23
C ALA A 158 17.03 18.95 10.82
N ARG A 159 18.13 18.53 10.20
CA ARG A 159 18.14 17.93 8.87
C ARG A 159 18.40 16.43 8.98
N ILE A 160 17.62 15.61 8.27
CA ILE A 160 17.82 14.17 8.21
C ILE A 160 19.16 13.86 7.53
N VAL A 161 19.96 13.02 8.17
CA VAL A 161 21.23 12.49 7.64
C VAL A 161 21.09 11.02 7.28
N ALA A 162 20.39 10.25 8.10
CA ALA A 162 20.13 8.85 7.85
C ALA A 162 18.84 8.41 8.56
N MET A 163 18.27 7.30 8.10
CA MET A 163 17.10 6.69 8.74
C MET A 163 17.32 5.19 8.89
N ASP A 164 16.91 4.67 10.03
CA ASP A 164 16.76 3.24 10.26
C ASP A 164 15.28 2.94 10.53
N LEU A 165 14.60 2.48 9.47
CA LEU A 165 13.19 2.13 9.54
C LEU A 165 12.94 0.86 10.37
N GLN A 166 13.93 -0.01 10.57
CA GLN A 166 13.80 -1.21 11.40
C GLN A 166 13.83 -0.83 12.88
N CYS A 167 14.73 0.07 13.26
CA CYS A 167 14.85 0.56 14.63
C CYS A 167 13.88 1.70 14.96
N GLU A 168 13.12 2.18 13.98
CA GLU A 168 12.27 3.38 14.11
C GLU A 168 13.06 4.60 14.59
N SER A 169 14.29 4.75 14.10
CA SER A 169 15.17 5.86 14.43
C SER A 169 15.53 6.68 13.20
N VAL A 170 15.78 7.96 13.44
CA VAL A 170 16.27 8.92 12.47
C VAL A 170 17.49 9.61 13.05
N THR A 171 18.56 9.63 12.27
CA THR A 171 19.77 10.40 12.59
C THR A 171 19.63 11.78 11.97
N VAL A 172 19.65 12.81 12.79
CA VAL A 172 19.48 14.21 12.38
C VAL A 172 20.70 15.04 12.75
N HIS A 173 20.98 16.06 11.94
CA HIS A 173 21.95 17.11 12.24
C HIS A 173 21.19 18.36 12.66
N VAL A 174 21.42 18.81 13.90
CA VAL A 174 20.68 19.93 14.48
C VAL A 174 21.20 21.24 13.88
N LEU A 175 20.29 22.04 13.33
CA LEU A 175 20.61 23.31 12.68
C LEU A 175 20.64 24.43 13.74
N THR A 176 21.83 24.84 14.16
CA THR A 176 22.00 26.00 15.05
C THR A 176 22.38 27.27 14.29
N ASP A 177 21.84 28.42 14.72
CA ASP A 177 22.13 29.74 14.15
C ASP A 177 23.60 30.20 14.36
N SER A 178 24.33 29.56 15.28
CA SER A 178 25.72 29.87 15.59
C SER A 178 26.68 28.99 14.79
N SER A 179 27.48 29.62 13.95
CA SER A 179 28.38 29.02 12.96
C SER A 179 29.61 28.28 13.52
N SER A 180 29.57 27.67 14.70
CA SER A 180 30.80 27.22 15.37
C SER A 180 30.76 25.95 16.22
N ASP A 181 29.60 25.39 16.57
CA ASP A 181 29.60 24.10 17.27
C ASP A 181 28.77 23.11 16.45
N ASP A 182 29.48 22.21 15.77
CA ASP A 182 28.92 21.01 15.18
C ASP A 182 28.40 20.15 16.35
N LEU A 183 27.18 20.43 16.81
CA LEU A 183 26.39 19.47 17.57
C LEU A 183 26.24 18.29 16.61
N GLY A 184 27.08 17.28 16.80
CA GLY A 184 27.17 16.13 15.91
C GLY A 184 25.81 15.48 15.67
N SER A 185 25.78 14.54 14.74
CA SER A 185 24.55 13.82 14.41
C SER A 185 23.93 13.18 15.67
N LEU A 186 22.65 13.45 15.88
CA LEU A 186 21.84 12.92 16.97
C LEU A 186 20.89 11.86 16.41
N GLU A 187 20.87 10.69 17.05
CA GLU A 187 19.87 9.66 16.76
C GLU A 187 18.66 9.85 17.69
N ILE A 188 17.47 10.00 17.09
CA ILE A 188 16.19 10.14 17.79
C ILE A 188 15.17 9.16 17.23
N SER A 189 14.08 8.93 17.97
CA SER A 189 12.93 8.18 17.47
C SER A 189 12.27 8.94 16.31
N VAL A 190 11.79 8.22 15.30
CA VAL A 190 10.97 8.83 14.22
C VAL A 190 9.70 9.48 14.75
N HIS A 191 9.19 9.03 15.90
CA HIS A 191 8.02 9.61 16.57
C HIS A 191 8.33 10.93 17.28
N ASP A 192 9.61 11.26 17.46
CA ASP A 192 10.10 12.50 18.06
C ASP A 192 10.57 13.51 17.01
N PHE A 193 10.27 13.27 15.72
CA PHE A 193 10.64 14.15 14.62
C PHE A 193 9.44 14.44 13.71
N LYS A 194 9.30 15.69 13.28
CA LYS A 194 8.23 16.10 12.36
C LYS A 194 8.80 16.93 11.21
N LEU A 195 8.56 16.49 9.98
CA LEU A 195 8.96 17.26 8.80
C LEU A 195 8.36 18.66 8.80
N GLU A 196 9.16 19.63 8.37
CA GLU A 196 8.73 21.00 8.17
C GLU A 196 8.84 21.37 6.70
N PHE A 197 7.73 21.87 6.15
CA PHE A 197 7.67 22.32 4.78
C PHE A 197 7.63 23.86 4.77
N PRO A 198 8.68 24.54 4.30
CA PRO A 198 8.69 25.99 4.26
C PRO A 198 7.71 26.51 3.21
N ILE A 199 7.18 27.72 3.42
CA ILE A 199 6.36 28.40 2.41
C ILE A 199 7.20 28.57 1.12
N GLY A 200 6.61 28.21 -0.01
CA GLY A 200 7.26 28.15 -1.32
C GLY A 200 7.85 26.78 -1.67
N ALA A 201 7.91 25.82 -0.74
CA ALA A 201 8.35 24.46 -1.04
C ALA A 201 7.36 23.76 -1.97
N SER A 202 7.89 23.04 -2.97
CA SER A 202 7.10 22.11 -3.78
C SER A 202 7.00 20.78 -3.05
N ILE A 203 5.78 20.32 -2.85
CA ILE A 203 5.50 19.09 -2.10
C ILE A 203 4.46 18.23 -2.81
N LYS A 204 4.39 16.96 -2.41
CA LYS A 204 3.42 15.98 -2.91
C LYS A 204 2.55 15.50 -1.75
N VAL A 205 1.26 15.36 -2.01
CA VAL A 205 0.30 14.73 -1.09
C VAL A 205 0.38 13.22 -1.28
N ILE A 206 0.66 12.49 -0.20
CA ILE A 206 0.92 11.04 -0.22
C ILE A 206 -0.27 10.19 0.26
N ALA A 207 -1.26 10.81 0.91
CA ALA A 207 -2.47 10.13 1.40
C ALA A 207 -3.66 11.09 1.55
N GLY A 208 -4.85 10.53 1.74
CA GLY A 208 -6.11 11.27 1.83
C GLY A 208 -6.74 11.55 0.46
N LEU A 209 -7.83 12.33 0.46
CA LEU A 209 -8.63 12.59 -0.73
C LEU A 209 -7.85 13.26 -1.88
N ASP A 210 -6.86 14.09 -1.52
CA ASP A 210 -6.01 14.79 -2.47
C ASP A 210 -4.71 14.03 -2.79
N CYS A 211 -4.65 12.72 -2.50
CA CYS A 211 -3.46 11.91 -2.77
C CYS A 211 -3.01 12.01 -4.24
N GLY A 212 -1.71 12.20 -4.43
CA GLY A 212 -1.09 12.42 -5.74
C GLY A 212 -1.07 13.89 -6.17
N PHE A 213 -1.77 14.78 -5.48
CA PHE A 213 -1.70 16.21 -5.72
C PHE A 213 -0.28 16.74 -5.48
N GLN A 214 0.18 17.61 -6.36
CA GLN A 214 1.47 18.29 -6.27
C GLN A 214 1.23 19.78 -6.27
N GLY A 215 1.86 20.50 -5.34
CA GLY A 215 1.67 21.93 -5.24
C GLY A 215 2.74 22.60 -4.40
N MET A 216 2.72 23.93 -4.42
CA MET A 216 3.58 24.75 -3.58
C MET A 216 2.88 25.09 -2.27
N VAL A 217 3.59 25.02 -1.15
CA VAL A 217 3.09 25.48 0.16
C VAL A 217 2.90 27.00 0.11
N ILE A 218 1.68 27.49 0.28
CA ILE A 218 1.40 28.93 0.31
C ILE A 218 1.06 29.44 1.71
N SER A 219 0.56 28.58 2.60
CA SER A 219 0.39 28.91 4.01
C SER A 219 0.33 27.65 4.87
N ARG A 220 0.54 27.83 6.18
CA ARG A 220 0.40 26.79 7.21
C ARG A 220 -0.44 27.35 8.36
N ARG A 221 -1.42 26.59 8.82
CA ARG A 221 -2.18 26.86 10.05
C ARG A 221 -2.20 25.59 10.88
N ASP A 222 -1.64 25.65 12.08
CA ASP A 222 -1.48 24.50 12.96
C ASP A 222 -0.76 23.33 12.25
N ASP A 223 -1.46 22.23 12.03
CA ASP A 223 -0.99 21.05 11.29
C ASP A 223 -1.53 20.94 9.86
N MET A 224 -2.28 21.94 9.39
CA MET A 224 -2.83 21.99 8.05
C MET A 224 -1.98 22.89 7.15
N PHE A 225 -1.75 22.43 5.93
CA PHE A 225 -0.98 23.13 4.91
C PHE A 225 -1.89 23.42 3.72
N LEU A 226 -1.89 24.67 3.28
CA LEU A 226 -2.57 25.09 2.06
C LEU A 226 -1.59 25.01 0.90
N LEU A 227 -1.92 24.21 -0.10
CA LEU A 227 -1.10 23.98 -1.28
C LEU A 227 -1.74 24.61 -2.51
N GLN A 228 -0.94 25.26 -3.33
CA GLN A 228 -1.34 25.80 -4.62
C GLN A 228 -0.82 24.91 -5.75
N GLY A 229 -1.75 24.31 -6.50
CA GLY A 229 -1.48 23.62 -7.75
C GLY A 229 -1.64 24.56 -8.96
N SER A 230 -1.72 23.99 -10.16
CA SER A 230 -1.93 24.74 -11.40
C SER A 230 -3.26 25.49 -11.46
N ASP A 231 -4.30 24.87 -10.93
CA ASP A 231 -5.71 25.20 -11.18
C ASP A 231 -6.59 25.15 -9.93
N GLN A 232 -6.08 24.56 -8.84
CA GLN A 232 -6.81 24.45 -7.57
C GLN A 232 -5.90 24.63 -6.35
N GLN A 233 -6.53 24.90 -5.21
CA GLN A 233 -5.90 24.87 -3.90
C GLN A 233 -6.46 23.71 -3.09
N VAL A 234 -5.62 23.06 -2.30
CA VAL A 234 -6.01 21.97 -1.40
C VAL A 234 -5.43 22.22 -0.01
N GLU A 235 -6.20 21.89 1.02
CA GLU A 235 -5.79 22.01 2.41
C GLU A 235 -5.58 20.60 2.99
N VAL A 236 -4.35 20.30 3.40
CA VAL A 236 -3.92 18.92 3.69
C VAL A 236 -3.14 18.87 5.01
N PRO A 237 -3.35 17.85 5.86
CA PRO A 237 -2.54 17.64 7.06
C PRO A 237 -1.06 17.41 6.74
N GLY A 238 -0.16 17.96 7.56
CA GLY A 238 1.29 17.84 7.37
C GLY A 238 1.80 16.41 7.29
N ILE A 239 1.16 15.49 8.00
CA ILE A 239 1.52 14.06 8.02
C ILE A 239 1.23 13.33 6.69
N PHE A 240 0.45 13.94 5.80
CA PHE A 240 0.17 13.43 4.44
C PHE A 240 1.01 14.10 3.37
N LEU A 241 2.07 14.80 3.75
CA LEU A 241 2.94 15.52 2.84
C LEU A 241 4.31 14.88 2.78
N ALA A 242 4.92 14.95 1.59
CA ALA A 242 6.30 14.57 1.37
C ALA A 242 7.02 15.63 0.53
N SER A 243 8.32 15.78 0.78
CA SER A 243 9.19 16.57 -0.07
C SER A 243 9.14 16.04 -1.50
N TYR A 244 8.91 16.92 -2.46
CA TYR A 244 8.85 16.55 -3.87
C TYR A 244 10.01 17.16 -4.64
N ILE A 245 10.88 16.30 -5.15
CA ILE A 245 11.90 16.67 -6.12
C ILE A 245 11.37 16.24 -7.50
N SER A 246 11.07 17.21 -8.36
CA SER A 246 10.64 16.90 -9.73
C SER A 246 11.72 16.06 -10.45
N PRO A 247 11.36 14.97 -11.14
CA PRO A 247 12.30 14.17 -11.93
C PRO A 247 13.06 14.96 -13.01
N THR A 248 12.58 16.15 -13.37
CA THR A 248 13.13 17.01 -14.41
C THR A 248 14.47 17.67 -14.08
N THR A 249 15.00 17.54 -12.86
CA THR A 249 16.32 18.12 -12.52
C THR A 249 17.49 17.27 -13.01
N TYR A 250 17.26 16.04 -13.50
CA TYR A 250 18.28 15.27 -14.22
C TYR A 250 18.11 15.40 -15.74
N ALA A 251 18.91 16.30 -16.31
CA ALA A 251 19.35 16.38 -17.70
C ALA A 251 18.30 16.15 -18.81
N SER A 252 18.01 17.25 -19.51
CA SER A 252 17.49 17.20 -20.87
C SER A 252 18.36 16.31 -21.76
N ARG A 253 17.81 15.21 -22.26
CA ARG A 253 18.21 14.68 -23.57
C ARG A 253 16.97 14.15 -24.25
N ALA A 254 16.69 14.77 -25.40
CA ALA A 254 15.67 14.37 -26.33
C ALA A 254 15.84 12.88 -26.69
N ASP A 255 14.74 12.14 -26.62
CA ASP A 255 14.46 11.16 -27.68
C ASP A 255 12.95 10.98 -27.81
N ASP A 256 12.47 11.22 -29.04
CA ASP A 256 11.12 10.97 -29.50
C ASP A 256 10.82 9.47 -29.43
N GLN A 257 10.03 9.01 -28.45
CA GLN A 257 9.31 7.74 -28.57
C GLN A 257 7.88 7.86 -28.02
N VAL A 258 6.95 7.85 -28.98
CA VAL A 258 5.55 7.39 -28.93
C VAL A 258 4.94 7.28 -27.53
N ARG A 259 4.20 8.32 -27.15
CA ARG A 259 3.29 8.33 -26.00
C ARG A 259 2.26 7.21 -26.14
N TYR A 260 2.32 6.21 -25.26
CA TYR A 260 1.15 5.41 -24.93
C TYR A 260 0.32 6.20 -23.92
N ASP A 261 -0.97 6.33 -24.19
CA ASP A 261 -1.94 6.94 -23.29
C ASP A 261 -2.35 5.91 -22.20
N PRO A 262 -1.98 6.09 -20.92
CA PRO A 262 -2.30 5.14 -19.86
C PRO A 262 -3.70 5.34 -19.26
N LEU A 263 -4.49 6.30 -19.74
CA LEU A 263 -5.76 6.75 -19.14
C LEU A 263 -6.92 5.73 -19.18
N ALA A 264 -6.67 4.45 -19.46
CA ALA A 264 -7.70 3.41 -19.47
C ALA A 264 -7.77 2.55 -18.18
N ASN A 265 -6.86 2.71 -17.22
CA ASN A 265 -6.70 1.75 -16.11
C ASN A 265 -6.89 2.30 -14.68
N GLU A 266 -7.31 3.54 -14.49
CA GLU A 266 -7.43 4.15 -13.14
C GLU A 266 -8.46 3.46 -12.22
N ASN A 267 -9.33 2.58 -12.74
CA ASN A 267 -10.41 1.95 -11.97
C ASN A 267 -10.22 0.46 -11.64
N ARG A 268 -9.02 -0.12 -11.78
CA ARG A 268 -8.83 -1.58 -11.60
C ARG A 268 -7.62 -2.04 -10.80
N LEU A 269 -6.79 -1.13 -10.31
CA LEU A 269 -5.62 -1.51 -9.50
C LEU A 269 -6.06 -1.84 -8.08
N GLN A 270 -5.66 -2.99 -7.56
CA GLN A 270 -5.89 -3.37 -6.17
C GLN A 270 -4.58 -3.74 -5.47
N PRO A 271 -4.39 -3.32 -4.21
CA PRO A 271 -3.35 -3.89 -3.36
C PRO A 271 -3.44 -5.42 -3.36
N GLY A 272 -2.36 -6.08 -3.73
CA GLY A 272 -2.28 -7.52 -3.97
C GLY A 272 -2.07 -7.92 -5.44
N ASP A 273 -2.27 -7.00 -6.39
CA ASP A 273 -2.03 -7.26 -7.82
C ASP A 273 -0.55 -7.52 -8.12
N LEU A 274 -0.27 -8.32 -9.14
CA LEU A 274 1.11 -8.59 -9.55
C LEU A 274 1.59 -7.45 -10.46
N VAL A 275 2.73 -6.85 -10.16
CA VAL A 275 3.34 -5.78 -10.98
C VAL A 275 4.58 -6.33 -11.66
N ARG A 276 4.72 -6.07 -12.96
CA ARG A 276 5.96 -6.31 -13.70
C ARG A 276 6.49 -5.00 -14.27
N VAL A 277 7.71 -4.68 -13.92
CA VAL A 277 8.42 -3.50 -14.44
C VAL A 277 8.97 -3.81 -15.83
N ILE A 278 8.58 -3.01 -16.83
CA ILE A 278 8.95 -3.20 -18.24
C ILE A 278 10.01 -2.20 -18.73
N SER A 279 10.24 -1.13 -17.98
CA SER A 279 11.17 -0.04 -18.30
C SER A 279 11.76 0.58 -17.01
N GLY A 280 12.75 1.46 -17.12
CA GLY A 280 13.35 2.15 -15.98
C GLY A 280 14.37 1.33 -15.16
N PRO A 281 14.82 1.85 -14.00
CA PRO A 281 15.93 1.29 -13.22
C PRO A 281 15.62 -0.08 -12.60
N HIS A 282 14.34 -0.43 -12.50
CA HIS A 282 13.87 -1.70 -11.95
C HIS A 282 13.35 -2.65 -13.03
N LYS A 283 13.73 -2.47 -14.30
CA LYS A 283 13.28 -3.31 -15.42
C LYS A 283 13.43 -4.81 -15.12
N ASP A 284 12.40 -5.58 -15.51
CA ASP A 284 12.24 -7.02 -15.28
C ASP A 284 12.02 -7.43 -13.81
N LEU A 285 11.90 -6.48 -12.89
CA LEU A 285 11.42 -6.74 -11.54
C LEU A 285 9.94 -7.13 -11.58
N CYS A 286 9.61 -8.19 -10.86
CA CYS A 286 8.24 -8.61 -10.60
C CYS A 286 7.96 -8.49 -9.11
N GLY A 287 6.75 -8.14 -8.73
CA GLY A 287 6.39 -8.04 -7.33
C GLY A 287 4.91 -7.87 -7.08
N THR A 288 4.53 -7.71 -5.83
CA THR A 288 3.14 -7.48 -5.42
C THR A 288 2.91 -5.99 -5.17
N LEU A 289 1.85 -5.44 -5.77
CA LEU A 289 1.39 -4.07 -5.53
C LEU A 289 0.91 -3.96 -4.09
N HIS A 290 1.52 -3.08 -3.30
CA HIS A 290 1.04 -2.77 -1.96
C HIS A 290 0.17 -1.51 -1.93
N TYR A 291 0.52 -0.54 -2.77
CA TYR A 291 -0.12 0.75 -2.83
C TYR A 291 0.14 1.39 -4.18
N TYR A 292 -0.76 2.25 -4.64
CA TYR A 292 -0.53 3.09 -5.81
C TYR A 292 -1.09 4.48 -5.55
N SER A 293 -0.45 5.49 -6.11
CA SER A 293 -0.88 6.89 -6.04
C SER A 293 -0.48 7.60 -7.32
N GLY A 294 -1.47 8.12 -8.04
CA GLY A 294 -1.26 8.74 -9.35
C GLY A 294 -0.51 7.80 -10.30
N ARG A 295 0.72 8.17 -10.67
CA ARG A 295 1.60 7.38 -11.54
C ARG A 295 2.68 6.59 -10.81
N GLU A 296 2.59 6.41 -9.49
CA GLU A 296 3.56 5.63 -8.73
C GLU A 296 2.92 4.38 -8.13
N LEU A 297 3.65 3.26 -8.24
CA LEU A 297 3.31 1.96 -7.73
C LEU A 297 4.33 1.58 -6.65
N LEU A 298 3.86 1.24 -5.45
CA LEU A 298 4.70 0.67 -4.41
C LEU A 298 4.66 -0.85 -4.52
N VAL A 299 5.78 -1.45 -4.90
CA VAL A 299 5.87 -2.86 -5.24
C VAL A 299 6.83 -3.57 -4.30
N THR A 300 6.38 -4.64 -3.67
CA THR A 300 7.27 -5.59 -2.98
C THR A 300 7.81 -6.57 -4.01
N PRO A 301 9.13 -6.59 -4.31
CA PRO A 301 9.72 -7.53 -5.25
C PRO A 301 9.49 -8.97 -4.80
N SER A 302 9.02 -9.80 -5.71
CA SER A 302 9.11 -11.24 -5.57
C SER A 302 10.55 -11.62 -5.84
N VAL A 303 11.21 -12.35 -4.93
CA VAL A 303 12.59 -12.81 -5.12
C VAL A 303 12.68 -13.61 -6.41
N ILE A 304 13.17 -12.99 -7.48
CA ILE A 304 13.65 -13.67 -8.68
C ILE A 304 15.17 -13.52 -8.62
N GLN A 305 15.86 -14.64 -8.39
CA GLN A 305 17.32 -14.69 -8.44
C GLN A 305 17.81 -13.96 -9.70
N PRO A 306 18.74 -12.99 -9.57
CA PRO A 306 19.28 -12.32 -10.73
C PRO A 306 19.96 -13.36 -11.62
N LYS A 307 19.46 -13.49 -12.86
CA LYS A 307 20.19 -14.15 -13.93
C LYS A 307 21.46 -13.34 -14.18
N SER A 308 22.57 -13.82 -13.63
CA SER A 308 23.90 -13.50 -14.12
C SER A 308 23.97 -13.87 -15.61
N THR A 309 23.83 -12.89 -16.49
CA THR A 309 24.40 -12.96 -17.83
C THR A 309 25.77 -12.28 -17.80
N ALA A 310 26.72 -12.94 -17.14
CA ALA A 310 28.13 -12.73 -17.41
C ALA A 310 28.55 -13.79 -18.43
N ASP A 311 28.81 -13.29 -19.63
CA ASP A 311 29.42 -13.98 -20.75
C ASP A 311 30.83 -14.46 -20.35
N LEU A 312 31.13 -15.75 -20.50
CA LEU A 312 32.49 -16.27 -20.48
C LEU A 312 32.60 -17.48 -21.41
N GLY A 313 32.98 -17.21 -22.66
CA GLY A 313 34.00 -18.03 -23.28
C GLY A 313 35.33 -17.77 -22.58
N ASP A 314 35.95 -18.77 -21.98
CA ASP A 314 37.24 -19.32 -22.42
C ASP A 314 37.74 -20.38 -21.42
N LYS A 315 38.53 -21.29 -21.97
CA LYS A 315 39.14 -22.48 -21.38
C LYS A 315 40.17 -22.10 -20.30
N GLY A 316 40.23 -22.88 -19.22
CA GLY A 316 41.38 -22.83 -18.31
C GLY A 316 41.28 -23.81 -17.15
N LYS A 317 42.29 -24.65 -16.98
CA LYS A 317 42.34 -25.80 -16.07
C LYS A 317 42.69 -25.43 -14.62
N SER A 318 42.27 -26.32 -13.71
CA SER A 318 42.88 -26.69 -12.40
C SER A 318 42.82 -25.64 -11.29
N LYS A 319 42.69 -25.96 -9.99
CA LYS A 319 42.98 -27.18 -9.23
C LYS A 319 42.21 -27.10 -7.89
N ALA A 320 41.86 -28.25 -7.33
CA ALA A 320 41.17 -28.40 -6.05
C ALA A 320 42.03 -27.97 -4.85
N GLU A 321 41.38 -27.36 -3.85
CA GLU A 321 41.75 -27.37 -2.43
C GLU A 321 40.46 -27.21 -1.60
N GLU A 322 40.01 -28.29 -0.96
CA GLU A 322 39.22 -28.25 0.28
C GLU A 322 40.20 -28.03 1.43
N PRO A 323 39.88 -27.23 2.47
CA PRO A 323 39.06 -27.70 3.61
C PRO A 323 38.19 -26.55 4.17
N ASP A 324 37.37 -26.61 5.22
CA ASP A 324 37.12 -27.52 6.33
C ASP A 324 35.69 -27.20 6.80
N VAL A 325 34.90 -28.22 7.15
CA VAL A 325 33.48 -28.06 7.49
C VAL A 325 33.33 -27.81 8.98
N THR A 326 33.34 -26.55 9.41
CA THR A 326 32.70 -26.18 10.69
C THR A 326 31.21 -26.02 10.45
N ARG A 327 30.50 -27.08 10.84
CA ARG A 327 29.06 -27.20 11.01
C ARG A 327 28.58 -26.14 12.01
N GLY A 328 28.21 -24.97 11.51
CA GLY A 328 27.43 -23.97 12.23
C GLY A 328 26.00 -24.02 11.73
N ASP A 329 25.10 -24.52 12.56
CA ASP A 329 23.67 -24.31 12.40
C ASP A 329 23.41 -22.81 12.57
N SER A 330 23.38 -22.08 11.46
CA SER A 330 22.81 -20.75 11.40
C SER A 330 21.41 -20.90 10.80
N ASP A 331 20.43 -21.05 11.69
CA ASP A 331 19.04 -20.74 11.43
C ASP A 331 18.97 -19.31 10.90
N VAL A 332 18.87 -19.19 9.58
CA VAL A 332 18.54 -17.92 8.94
C VAL A 332 17.06 -17.69 9.23
N HIS A 333 16.83 -16.87 10.25
CA HIS A 333 15.55 -16.29 10.57
C HIS A 333 15.01 -15.57 9.32
N GLU A 334 13.99 -16.12 8.66
CA GLU A 334 13.26 -15.44 7.60
C GLU A 334 12.36 -14.34 8.21
N ASP A 335 12.96 -13.36 8.88
CA ASP A 335 12.40 -12.01 8.99
C ASP A 335 12.90 -11.22 7.77
N SER A 336 12.40 -11.60 6.59
CA SER A 336 12.57 -10.75 5.41
C SER A 336 11.57 -9.62 5.50
N ASP A 337 12.01 -8.51 6.10
CA ASP A 337 11.48 -7.19 5.82
C ASP A 337 11.45 -7.01 4.31
N LEU A 338 10.25 -7.10 3.75
CA LEU A 338 10.01 -7.02 2.33
C LEU A 338 10.41 -5.62 1.85
N ILE A 339 11.59 -5.49 1.24
CA ILE A 339 12.08 -4.24 0.62
C ILE A 339 11.01 -3.77 -0.36
N GLN A 340 10.37 -2.63 -0.11
CA GLN A 340 9.36 -2.07 -1.02
C GLN A 340 10.02 -1.05 -1.94
N ILE A 341 9.75 -1.15 -3.24
CA ILE A 341 10.36 -0.31 -4.27
C ILE A 341 9.28 0.52 -4.94
N SER A 342 9.55 1.82 -5.09
CA SER A 342 8.69 2.72 -5.87
C SER A 342 8.98 2.56 -7.36
N VAL A 343 7.94 2.32 -8.15
CA VAL A 343 8.02 2.14 -9.61
C VAL A 343 7.03 3.07 -10.28
N CYS A 344 7.45 3.75 -11.36
CA CYS A 344 6.53 4.53 -12.18
C CYS A 344 5.53 3.62 -12.91
N MET A 345 4.25 4.01 -12.93
CA MET A 345 3.18 3.33 -13.63
C MET A 345 3.40 3.31 -15.14
N ASP A 346 4.06 4.33 -15.69
CA ASP A 346 4.45 4.36 -17.11
C ASP A 346 5.55 3.33 -17.43
N ASP A 347 6.29 2.87 -16.41
CA ASP A 347 7.37 1.89 -16.51
C ASP A 347 6.93 0.45 -16.13
N ALA A 348 5.66 0.25 -15.79
CA ALA A 348 5.18 -1.01 -15.24
C ALA A 348 3.84 -1.46 -15.85
N ILE A 349 3.67 -2.77 -15.95
CA ILE A 349 2.40 -3.41 -16.27
C ILE A 349 1.89 -4.07 -14.99
N VAL A 350 0.71 -3.66 -14.55
CA VAL A 350 -0.04 -4.42 -13.54
C VAL A 350 -0.73 -5.57 -14.24
N ILE A 351 -0.49 -6.78 -13.75
CA ILE A 351 -1.02 -8.04 -14.22
C ILE A 351 -2.16 -8.41 -13.25
N PRO A 352 -3.42 -8.22 -13.65
CA PRO A 352 -4.56 -8.66 -12.86
C PRO A 352 -4.44 -10.15 -12.52
N PRO A 353 -4.92 -10.59 -11.33
CA PRO A 353 -4.78 -11.96 -10.86
C PRO A 353 -5.42 -13.02 -11.79
N ASN A 354 -6.33 -12.61 -12.69
CA ASN A 354 -7.02 -13.49 -13.66
C ASN A 354 -6.46 -13.38 -15.09
N THR A 355 -5.21 -12.91 -15.24
CA THR A 355 -4.52 -12.82 -16.54
C THR A 355 -3.91 -14.18 -16.91
N LEU A 356 -4.04 -14.58 -18.17
CA LEU A 356 -3.48 -15.83 -18.69
C LEU A 356 -1.98 -15.96 -18.39
N GLN A 357 -1.63 -16.95 -17.56
CA GLN A 357 -0.24 -17.20 -17.19
C GLN A 357 0.42 -18.14 -18.18
N PHE A 358 1.68 -17.87 -18.52
CA PHE A 358 2.49 -18.73 -19.36
C PHE A 358 3.45 -19.56 -18.51
N SER A 359 3.40 -20.88 -18.65
CA SER A 359 4.40 -21.80 -18.11
C SER A 359 5.19 -22.46 -19.24
N LYS A 360 6.47 -22.76 -19.02
CA LYS A 360 7.30 -23.48 -20.01
C LYS A 360 6.83 -24.91 -20.26
N GLU A 361 6.13 -25.50 -19.29
CA GLU A 361 5.68 -26.89 -19.32
C GLU A 361 4.32 -27.06 -19.99
N ARG A 362 3.42 -26.07 -19.88
CA ARG A 362 2.03 -26.16 -20.36
C ARG A 362 1.62 -25.09 -21.37
N GLY A 363 2.47 -24.09 -21.64
CA GLY A 363 2.10 -22.94 -22.46
C GLY A 363 1.25 -21.94 -21.66
N TYR A 364 0.41 -21.16 -22.36
CA TYR A 364 -0.59 -20.30 -21.71
C TYR A 364 -1.69 -21.16 -21.08
N ASP A 365 -2.21 -20.77 -19.91
CA ASP A 365 -3.31 -21.45 -19.22
C ASP A 365 -4.67 -21.22 -19.91
N VAL A 366 -4.73 -21.59 -21.20
CA VAL A 366 -5.90 -21.47 -22.07
C VAL A 366 -5.88 -22.55 -23.14
N THR A 367 -7.03 -23.16 -23.36
CA THR A 367 -7.24 -24.20 -24.37
C THR A 367 -8.28 -23.77 -25.40
N VAL A 368 -8.27 -24.42 -26.56
CA VAL A 368 -9.28 -24.18 -27.59
C VAL A 368 -10.65 -24.59 -27.04
N GLY A 369 -11.61 -23.67 -27.07
CA GLY A 369 -12.95 -23.82 -26.48
C GLY A 369 -13.18 -22.97 -25.24
N ASP A 370 -12.12 -22.54 -24.54
CA ASP A 370 -12.25 -21.71 -23.33
C ASP A 370 -12.82 -20.33 -23.67
N ARG A 371 -13.75 -19.83 -22.84
CA ARG A 371 -14.27 -18.46 -22.97
C ARG A 371 -13.27 -17.48 -22.36
N VAL A 372 -12.82 -16.54 -23.19
CA VAL A 372 -11.91 -15.47 -22.78
C VAL A 372 -12.49 -14.12 -23.17
N ARG A 373 -12.11 -13.09 -22.41
CA ARG A 373 -12.44 -11.70 -22.72
C ARG A 373 -11.16 -10.93 -22.99
N VAL A 374 -11.13 -10.15 -24.07
CA VAL A 374 -10.04 -9.21 -24.34
C VAL A 374 -10.15 -8.06 -23.34
N ALA A 375 -9.10 -7.83 -22.57
CA ALA A 375 -9.02 -6.76 -21.58
C ALA A 375 -8.11 -5.60 -21.97
N HIS A 376 -7.23 -5.77 -22.97
CA HIS A 376 -6.33 -4.72 -23.44
C HIS A 376 -6.23 -4.69 -24.97
N GLY A 377 -5.94 -3.52 -25.54
CA GLY A 377 -5.76 -3.32 -26.99
C GLY A 377 -7.05 -2.98 -27.78
N PRO A 378 -6.99 -2.90 -29.11
CA PRO A 378 -8.07 -2.36 -29.95
C PRO A 378 -9.40 -3.13 -29.92
N ALA A 379 -9.40 -4.33 -29.32
CA ALA A 379 -10.56 -5.21 -29.24
C ALA A 379 -11.01 -5.47 -27.79
N VAL A 380 -10.67 -4.57 -26.85
CA VAL A 380 -11.13 -4.65 -25.45
C VAL A 380 -12.65 -4.85 -25.39
N GLY A 381 -13.10 -5.73 -24.51
CA GLY A 381 -14.51 -6.05 -24.30
C GLY A 381 -15.04 -7.20 -25.17
N VAL A 382 -14.32 -7.59 -26.22
CA VAL A 382 -14.69 -8.77 -27.03
C VAL A 382 -14.55 -10.02 -26.18
N GLU A 383 -15.65 -10.76 -26.06
CA GLU A 383 -15.72 -12.04 -25.35
C GLU A 383 -16.12 -13.15 -26.32
N GLY A 384 -15.53 -14.33 -26.13
CA GLY A 384 -15.98 -15.53 -26.81
C GLY A 384 -15.04 -16.71 -26.65
N PRO A 385 -15.35 -17.84 -27.30
CA PRO A 385 -14.52 -19.04 -27.23
C PRO A 385 -13.21 -18.87 -28.02
N VAL A 386 -12.13 -19.38 -27.46
CA VAL A 386 -10.82 -19.46 -28.13
C VAL A 386 -10.87 -20.51 -29.23
N ARG A 387 -10.56 -20.10 -30.47
CA ARG A 387 -10.51 -21.00 -31.63
C ARG A 387 -9.12 -21.55 -31.89
N THR A 388 -8.10 -20.70 -31.77
CA THR A 388 -6.70 -21.11 -31.96
C THR A 388 -5.81 -20.45 -30.92
N VAL A 389 -4.85 -21.23 -30.43
CA VAL A 389 -3.78 -20.79 -29.53
C VAL A 389 -2.47 -20.91 -30.30
N ASP A 390 -1.89 -19.77 -30.70
CA ASP A 390 -0.54 -19.74 -31.26
C ASP A 390 0.45 -19.39 -30.15
N THR A 391 1.11 -20.41 -29.61
CA THR A 391 2.10 -20.27 -28.54
C THR A 391 3.42 -19.64 -29.02
N ILE A 392 3.74 -19.76 -30.31
CA ILE A 392 4.97 -19.21 -30.90
C ILE A 392 4.80 -17.72 -31.18
N ALA A 393 3.72 -17.35 -31.85
CA ALA A 393 3.40 -15.94 -32.13
C ALA A 393 2.78 -15.22 -30.94
N ARG A 394 2.45 -15.94 -29.85
CA ARG A 394 1.76 -15.43 -28.65
C ARG A 394 0.44 -14.74 -29.01
N ARG A 395 -0.40 -15.38 -29.83
CA ARG A 395 -1.70 -14.86 -30.27
C ARG A 395 -2.82 -15.84 -29.97
N LEU A 396 -3.97 -15.32 -29.57
CA LEU A 396 -5.23 -16.07 -29.52
C LEU A 396 -6.18 -15.50 -30.56
N THR A 397 -6.94 -16.40 -31.19
CA THR A 397 -8.06 -16.00 -32.05
C THR A 397 -9.36 -16.32 -31.34
N VAL A 398 -10.21 -15.31 -31.16
CA VAL A 398 -11.47 -15.42 -30.42
C VAL A 398 -12.66 -15.15 -31.35
N LEU A 399 -13.73 -15.91 -31.15
CA LEU A 399 -14.99 -15.76 -31.86
C LEU A 399 -15.82 -14.67 -31.18
N SER A 400 -15.93 -13.49 -31.79
CA SER A 400 -16.81 -12.42 -31.28
C SER A 400 -18.28 -12.82 -31.52
N GLU A 401 -19.15 -12.69 -30.51
CA GLU A 401 -20.58 -13.04 -30.64
C GLU A 401 -21.30 -12.21 -31.72
N ASP A 402 -20.81 -10.99 -32.03
CA ASP A 402 -21.46 -10.04 -32.94
C ASP A 402 -20.58 -9.61 -34.16
N GLY A 403 -19.48 -10.30 -34.48
CA GLY A 403 -18.57 -9.79 -35.53
C GLY A 403 -17.45 -10.73 -36.02
N PRO A 404 -16.54 -10.21 -36.86
CA PRO A 404 -15.45 -11.00 -37.44
C PRO A 404 -14.43 -11.45 -36.39
N TRP A 405 -13.68 -12.50 -36.71
CA TRP A 405 -12.62 -13.07 -35.88
C TRP A 405 -11.59 -12.02 -35.44
N VAL A 406 -11.27 -12.00 -34.14
CA VAL A 406 -10.26 -11.10 -33.60
C VAL A 406 -9.04 -11.89 -33.16
N SER A 407 -7.88 -11.60 -33.77
CA SER A 407 -6.58 -12.16 -33.38
C SER A 407 -5.77 -11.16 -32.57
N VAL A 408 -5.71 -11.35 -31.26
CA VAL A 408 -5.03 -10.44 -30.31
C VAL A 408 -3.86 -11.17 -29.65
N ARG A 409 -2.90 -10.42 -29.11
CA ARG A 409 -1.79 -11.00 -28.35
C ARG A 409 -2.30 -11.60 -27.03
N THR A 410 -1.68 -12.68 -26.58
CA THR A 410 -2.10 -13.48 -25.41
C THR A 410 -2.15 -12.69 -24.09
N HIS A 411 -1.31 -11.68 -23.90
CA HIS A 411 -1.35 -10.81 -22.71
C HIS A 411 -2.53 -9.83 -22.69
N CYS A 412 -3.31 -9.78 -23.76
CA CYS A 412 -4.49 -8.93 -23.85
C CYS A 412 -5.77 -9.64 -23.36
N PHE A 413 -5.70 -10.88 -22.88
CA PHE A 413 -6.87 -11.67 -22.49
C PHE A 413 -6.95 -11.92 -20.99
N HIS A 414 -8.18 -11.98 -20.48
CA HIS A 414 -8.52 -12.49 -19.15
C HIS A 414 -9.37 -13.76 -19.30
N THR A 415 -9.20 -14.71 -18.39
CA THR A 415 -10.08 -15.89 -18.30
C THR A 415 -11.37 -15.55 -17.58
N THR A 416 -12.50 -15.78 -18.24
CA THR A 416 -13.80 -15.85 -17.56
C THR A 416 -13.99 -17.31 -17.16
N LEU A 417 -13.52 -17.69 -15.97
CA LEU A 417 -13.83 -19.02 -15.41
C LEU A 417 -15.34 -19.10 -15.17
N MET A 418 -16.09 -19.55 -16.17
CA MET A 418 -17.35 -20.25 -15.94
C MET A 418 -17.08 -21.73 -16.15
N THR A 419 -16.77 -22.41 -15.05
CA THR A 419 -16.99 -23.85 -14.93
C THR A 419 -18.46 -24.14 -15.26
N PHE A 420 -18.69 -24.96 -16.29
CA PHE A 420 -19.91 -25.76 -16.38
C PHE A 420 -19.69 -27.08 -15.64
#